data_AF-A0A3C0N1L6-F1
#
_entry.id   AF-A0A3C0N1L6-F1
#
_cell.length_a   1.000
_cell.length_b   1.000
_cell.length_c   1.000
_cell.angle_alpha   90.00
_cell.angle_beta   90.00
_cell.angle_gamma   90.00
#
_symmetry.space_group_name_H-M   'P 1'
#
loop_
_entity.id
_entity.type
_entity.pdbx_description
1 polymer ?
#
loop_
_entity_poly.entity_id
_entity_poly.type
_entity_poly.pdbx_seq_one_letter_code
_entity_poly.pdbx_strand_id
1 'polypeptide(L)'
;ERWIGILLENQGALPLWLAPVQVAVASISQKSADWAQEVFARLRRMGIRVEVHADDATISKKIRELSARKVPLIAIVGEREAANKTVNLR
;
A
#
# COMPACT_ATOMS: atom_id res chain seq x y z
N GLU A 1 -21.37 5.88 -15.35
CA GLU A 1 -20.65 4.57 -15.30
C GLU A 1 -19.55 4.45 -16.35
N ARG A 2 -19.81 4.84 -17.61
CA ARG A 2 -18.84 4.72 -18.72
C ARG A 2 -17.49 5.43 -18.53
N TRP A 3 -17.46 6.52 -17.76
CA TRP A 3 -16.22 7.28 -17.48
C TRP A 3 -15.14 6.46 -16.76
N ILE A 4 -15.50 5.60 -15.81
CA ILE A 4 -14.53 4.74 -15.13
C ILE A 4 -13.98 3.69 -16.10
N GLY A 5 -14.83 3.15 -16.98
CA GLY A 5 -14.42 2.26 -18.07
C GLY A 5 -13.36 2.92 -18.96
N ILE A 6 -13.63 4.15 -19.43
CA ILE A 6 -12.70 4.91 -20.28
C ILE A 6 -11.35 5.14 -19.58
N LEU A 7 -11.34 5.44 -18.28
CA LEU A 7 -10.09 5.60 -17.51
C LEU A 7 -9.29 4.30 -17.43
N LEU A 8 -9.98 3.17 -17.22
CA LEU A 8 -9.34 1.85 -17.17
C LEU A 8 -8.80 1.42 -18.54
N GLU A 9 -9.53 1.70 -19.63
CA GLU A 9 -9.12 1.38 -20.99
C GLU A 9 -7.89 2.20 -21.43
N ASN A 10 -7.81 3.48 -21.07
CA ASN A 10 -6.71 4.34 -21.48
C ASN A 10 -5.47 4.24 -20.58
N GLN A 11 -5.65 4.15 -19.25
CA GLN A 11 -4.53 4.22 -18.31
C GLN A 11 -4.23 2.88 -17.62
N GLY A 12 -5.12 1.88 -17.71
CA GLY A 12 -4.94 0.57 -17.09
C GLY A 12 -4.90 0.56 -15.56
N ALA A 13 -5.03 1.73 -14.93
CA ALA A 13 -5.02 1.94 -13.49
C ALA A 13 -5.84 3.19 -13.15
N LEU A 14 -6.48 3.19 -11.97
CA LEU A 14 -7.22 4.34 -11.50
C LEU A 14 -6.29 5.38 -10.85
N PRO A 15 -6.58 6.69 -10.99
CA PRO A 15 -5.89 7.73 -10.23
C PRO A 15 -6.00 7.51 -8.71
N LEU A 16 -5.03 8.03 -7.96
CA LEU A 16 -4.96 7.88 -6.49
C LEU A 16 -6.27 8.22 -5.77
N TRP A 17 -6.96 9.28 -6.16
CA TRP A 17 -8.20 9.72 -5.51
C TRP A 17 -9.39 8.79 -5.78
N LEU A 18 -9.34 8.01 -6.87
CA LEU A 18 -10.41 7.10 -7.30
C LEU A 18 -10.10 5.63 -7.01
N ALA A 19 -8.84 5.29 -6.74
CA ALA A 19 -8.42 3.91 -6.49
C ALA A 19 -9.10 3.32 -5.24
N PRO A 20 -9.65 2.08 -5.28
CA PRO A 20 -10.32 1.47 -4.15
C PRO A 20 -9.38 1.28 -2.96
N VAL A 21 -8.12 0.94 -3.25
CA VAL A 21 -7.00 0.96 -2.31
C VAL A 21 -6.04 2.03 -2.81
N GLN A 22 -5.85 3.07 -2.01
CA GLN A 22 -4.97 4.19 -2.36
C GLN A 22 -3.53 3.91 -1.93
N VAL A 23 -3.36 3.31 -0.75
CA VAL A 23 -2.06 2.97 -0.17
C VAL A 23 -2.10 1.54 0.35
N ALA A 24 -1.07 0.75 0.08
CA ALA A 24 -0.85 -0.51 0.76
C ALA A 24 0.40 -0.44 1.62
N VAL A 25 0.32 -0.83 2.89
CA VAL A 25 1.46 -0.87 3.80
C VAL A 25 2.01 -2.29 3.84
N ALA A 26 3.25 -2.51 3.41
CA ALA A 26 3.87 -3.82 3.34
C ALA A 26 5.07 -3.91 4.28
N SER A 27 5.04 -4.84 5.23
CA SER A 27 6.18 -5.12 6.11
C SER A 27 7.20 -6.03 5.42
N ILE A 28 8.50 -5.77 5.65
CA ILE A 28 9.59 -6.64 5.17
C ILE A 28 9.72 -7.88 6.06
N SER A 29 9.48 -7.73 7.36
CA SER A 29 9.59 -8.81 8.34
C SER A 29 8.52 -8.71 9.43
N GLN A 30 8.31 -9.79 10.19
CA GLN A 30 7.39 -9.80 11.34
C GLN A 30 7.77 -8.76 12.40
N LYS A 31 9.06 -8.45 12.56
CA LYS A 31 9.54 -7.42 13.49
C LYS A 31 9.07 -6.01 13.13
N SER A 32 8.79 -5.77 11.85
CA SER A 32 8.25 -4.50 11.34
C SER A 32 6.73 -4.49 11.24
N ALA A 33 6.04 -5.58 11.59
CA ALA A 33 4.59 -5.70 11.48
C ALA A 33 3.84 -4.70 12.37
N ASP A 34 4.29 -4.51 13.61
CA ASP A 34 3.65 -3.57 14.55
C ASP A 34 3.68 -2.14 14.02
N TRP A 35 4.81 -1.73 13.45
CA TRP A 35 4.92 -0.40 12.83
C TRP A 35 4.06 -0.30 11.56
N ALA A 36 3.97 -1.35 10.76
CA ALA A 36 3.06 -1.38 9.61
C ALA A 36 1.58 -1.22 10.04
N GLN A 37 1.18 -1.86 11.14
CA GLN A 37 -0.17 -1.69 11.71
C GLN A 37 -0.39 -0.26 12.24
N GLU A 38 0.62 0.33 12.87
CA GLU A 38 0.54 1.71 13.36
C GLU A 38 0.38 2.71 12.20
N VAL A 39 1.14 2.53 11.12
CA VAL A 39 1.02 3.34 9.89
C VAL A 39 -0.37 3.16 9.26
N PHE A 40 -0.86 1.93 9.14
CA PHE A 40 -2.22 1.63 8.67
C PHE A 40 -3.28 2.38 9.50
N ALA A 41 -3.22 2.30 10.82
CA ALA A 41 -4.17 2.96 11.70
C ALA A 41 -4.11 4.50 11.59
N ARG A 42 -2.92 5.08 11.39
CA ARG A 42 -2.73 6.52 11.15
C ARG A 42 -3.38 6.94 9.83
N LEU A 43 -3.08 6.25 8.73
CA LEU A 43 -3.62 6.55 7.41
C LEU A 43 -5.15 6.39 7.37
N ARG A 44 -5.67 5.32 7.98
CA ARG A 44 -7.12 5.07 8.05
C ARG A 44 -7.85 6.18 8.82
N ARG A 45 -7.28 6.69 9.92
CA ARG A 45 -7.85 7.82 10.67
C ARG A 45 -7.89 9.11 9.85
N MET A 46 -7.00 9.26 8.87
CA MET A 46 -7.01 10.38 7.93
C MET A 46 -8.00 10.22 6.77
N GLY A 47 -8.80 9.13 6.75
CA GLY A 47 -9.75 8.84 5.69
C GLY A 47 -9.14 8.26 4.41
N ILE A 48 -7.85 7.86 4.46
CA ILE A 48 -7.18 7.22 3.33
C ILE A 48 -7.64 5.75 3.25
N ARG A 49 -8.05 5.30 2.07
CA ARG A 49 -8.36 3.89 1.83
C ARG A 49 -7.05 3.11 1.76
N VAL A 50 -6.71 2.47 2.87
CA VAL A 50 -5.43 1.80 3.08
C VAL A 50 -5.65 0.32 3.38
N GLU A 51 -4.73 -0.53 2.96
CA GLU A 51 -4.63 -1.94 3.34
C GLU A 51 -3.26 -2.24 3.96
N VAL A 52 -3.14 -3.32 4.73
CA VAL A 52 -1.90 -3.75 5.37
C VAL A 52 -1.55 -5.18 5.00
N HIS A 53 -0.29 -5.42 4.65
CA HIS A 53 0.30 -6.69 4.26
C HIS A 53 1.44 -7.02 5.22
N ALA A 54 1.07 -7.56 6.38
CA ALA A 54 1.98 -7.93 7.46
C ALA A 54 2.24 -9.45 7.56
N ASP A 55 1.83 -10.21 6.54
CA ASP A 55 2.06 -11.66 6.45
C ASP A 55 3.54 -12.02 6.21
N ASP A 56 3.87 -13.31 6.33
CA ASP A 56 5.25 -13.82 6.21
C ASP A 56 5.73 -14.02 4.75
N ALA A 57 5.02 -13.44 3.77
CA ALA A 57 5.50 -13.45 2.39
C ALA A 57 6.72 -12.53 2.21
N THR A 58 7.58 -12.90 1.24
CA THR A 58 8.71 -12.03 0.86
C THR A 58 8.21 -10.68 0.37
N ILE A 59 8.95 -9.60 0.66
CA ILE A 59 8.56 -8.25 0.24
C ILE A 59 8.40 -8.15 -1.28
N SER A 60 9.23 -8.84 -2.06
CA SER A 60 9.12 -8.89 -3.52
C SER A 60 7.80 -9.50 -3.99
N LYS A 61 7.30 -10.54 -3.30
CA LYS A 61 6.00 -11.14 -3.60
C LYS A 61 4.87 -10.16 -3.28
N LYS A 62 4.90 -9.53 -2.10
CA LYS A 62 3.91 -8.49 -1.72
C LYS A 62 3.86 -7.34 -2.72
N ILE A 63 5.01 -6.79 -3.10
CA ILE A 63 5.10 -5.69 -4.08
C ILE A 63 4.53 -6.13 -5.43
N ARG A 64 4.86 -7.34 -5.91
CA ARG A 64 4.35 -7.86 -7.18
C ARG A 64 2.83 -8.01 -7.16
N GLU A 65 2.27 -8.57 -6.09
CA GLU A 65 0.82 -8.74 -5.92
C GLU A 65 0.09 -7.39 -5.88
N LEU A 66 0.61 -6.43 -5.11
CA LEU A 66 0.05 -5.08 -5.01
C LEU A 66 0.14 -4.30 -6.32
N SER A 67 1.25 -4.45 -7.04
CA SER A 67 1.46 -3.84 -8.35
C SER A 67 0.53 -4.46 -9.41
N ALA A 68 0.29 -5.78 -9.34
CA ALA A 68 -0.67 -6.46 -10.21
C ALA A 68 -2.11 -6.00 -9.93
N ARG A 69 -2.45 -5.72 -8.66
CA ARG A 69 -3.71 -5.09 -8.24
C ARG A 69 -3.81 -3.60 -8.57
N LYS A 70 -2.77 -3.01 -9.16
CA LYS A 70 -2.71 -1.58 -9.53
C LYS A 70 -2.91 -0.64 -8.33
N VAL A 71 -2.40 -1.02 -7.16
CA VAL A 71 -2.40 -0.12 -6.00
C VAL A 71 -1.46 1.07 -6.30
N PRO A 72 -1.93 2.33 -6.22
CA PRO A 72 -1.14 3.49 -6.64
C PRO A 72 0.11 3.74 -5.81
N LEU A 73 0.06 3.46 -4.50
CA LEU A 73 1.18 3.69 -3.58
C LEU A 73 1.40 2.47 -2.68
N ILE A 74 2.65 2.02 -2.58
CA ILE A 74 3.07 0.95 -1.70
C ILE A 74 4.04 1.53 -0.67
N ALA A 75 3.61 1.61 0.59
CA ALA A 75 4.43 2.01 1.71
C ALA A 75 5.16 0.78 2.28
N ILE A 76 6.45 0.67 2.01
CA ILE A 76 7.32 -0.40 2.47
C ILE A 76 7.89 -0.05 3.84
N VAL A 77 7.86 -1.02 4.73
CA VAL A 77 8.28 -0.85 6.13
C VAL A 77 9.26 -1.95 6.51
N GLY A 78 10.52 -1.58 6.75
CA GLY A 78 11.53 -2.45 7.36
C GLY A 78 11.81 -2.10 8.83
N GLU A 79 12.79 -2.79 9.41
CA GLU A 79 13.27 -2.51 10.77
C GLU A 79 13.87 -1.10 10.88
N ARG A 80 14.58 -0.65 9.84
CA ARG A 80 15.14 0.72 9.78
C ARG A 80 14.05 1.78 9.75
N GLU A 81 13.00 1.59 8.95
CA GLU A 81 11.87 2.50 8.84
C GLU A 81 11.08 2.52 10.16
N ALA A 82 10.93 1.36 10.82
CA ALA A 82 10.30 1.25 12.14
C ALA A 82 11.08 2.01 13.23
N ALA A 83 12.40 1.88 13.27
CA ALA A 83 13.24 2.60 14.21
C ALA A 83 13.17 4.12 14.01
N ASN A 84 13.15 4.58 12.75
CA ASN A 84 13.11 5.99 12.41
C ASN A 84 11.69 6.58 12.37
N LYS A 85 10.66 5.77 12.60
CA LYS A 85 9.24 6.16 12.44
C LYS A 85 8.96 6.76 11.05
N THR A 86 9.59 6.21 10.01
CA THR A 86 9.41 6.58 8.61
C THR A 86 8.81 5.42 7.81
N VAL A 87 8.56 5.64 6.52
CA VAL A 87 8.19 4.62 5.54
C VAL A 87 8.92 4.90 4.23
N ASN A 88 9.16 3.87 3.42
CA ASN A 88 9.64 4.04 2.05
C ASN A 88 8.45 3.94 1.09
N LEU A 89 8.25 4.93 0.21
CA LEU A 89 7.14 4.93 -0.74
C LEU A 89 7.60 4.45 -2.12
N ARG A 90 6.81 3.57 -2.73
CA ARG A 90 6.99 3.06 -4.09
C ARG A 90 5.71 3.18 -4.90
#